data_AF-A0A212DBB4-F1
#
_entry.id   AF-A0A212DBB4-F1
#
_cell.length_a   1.000
_cell.length_b   1.000
_cell.length_c   1.000
_cell.angle_alpha   90.00
_cell.angle_beta   90.00
_cell.angle_gamma   90.00
#
_symmetry.space_group_name_H-M   'P 1'
#
loop_
_entity.id
_entity.type
_entity.pdbx_description
1 polymer ?
#
loop_
_entity_poly.entity_id
_entity_poly.type
_entity_poly.pdbx_seq_one_letter_code
_entity_poly.pdbx_strand_id
1 'polypeptide(L)'
;MAPEKMTNCIVSDSNYAELVLDVGKVTLGEKKRKKMRDSQLRKKQNENLSKCVITLLNSGGGMSKIEIENEDYSYEKDGIGLDLEHSLADMVPIVHKYFDFMKQGKYFLIFVKSWSSKIPGMKIATLSSNLYKRDITSVNVMNATVALEFLKDRVETRERFSLMSKSSSKRCREETEESSTKALASDFFNKTQLGYREKLTFTESTYVEIKDFSTQKLLQRIKEILPQNVSAFANTRGGYLFIGLSEERQEVIGFKAEKSDLDKLEREIEKCISKLPVYHFCMEKKKINYLCKFLEV
;
A
#
# COMPACT_ATOMS: atom_id res chain seq x y z
N MET A 1 -12.66 -4.10 9.39
CA MET A 1 -12.84 -2.66 9.13
C MET A 1 -14.12 -2.51 8.33
N ALA A 2 -15.04 -1.70 8.83
CA ALA A 2 -16.15 -1.19 8.01
C ALA A 2 -15.54 -0.46 6.80
N PRO A 3 -16.22 -0.40 5.65
CA PRO A 3 -15.79 0.48 4.57
C PRO A 3 -15.72 1.89 5.17
N GLU A 4 -14.54 2.51 5.15
CA GLU A 4 -14.47 3.94 5.37
C GLU A 4 -15.42 4.57 4.37
N LYS A 5 -16.43 5.30 4.89
CA LYS A 5 -17.25 6.18 4.06
C LYS A 5 -16.29 7.00 3.22
N MET A 6 -16.36 6.82 1.89
CA MET A 6 -15.71 7.73 0.96
C MET A 6 -16.08 9.15 1.39
N THR A 7 -15.08 9.95 1.78
CA THR A 7 -15.32 11.37 2.00
C THR A 7 -15.68 11.93 0.62
N ASN A 8 -16.96 12.28 0.45
CA ASN A 8 -17.48 12.83 -0.80
C ASN A 8 -16.81 14.18 -1.06
N CYS A 9 -16.01 14.29 -2.12
CA CYS A 9 -15.68 15.59 -2.70
C CYS A 9 -16.98 16.14 -3.29
N ILE A 10 -17.43 17.28 -2.78
CA ILE A 10 -18.63 17.95 -3.31
C ILE A 10 -18.20 18.68 -4.58
N VAL A 11 -18.76 18.27 -5.71
CA VAL A 11 -18.67 19.01 -6.97
C VAL A 11 -19.57 20.23 -6.82
N SER A 12 -19.00 21.43 -6.77
CA SER A 12 -19.79 22.65 -6.80
C SER A 12 -20.02 23.05 -8.25
N ASP A 13 -21.28 23.12 -8.68
CA ASP A 13 -21.66 23.70 -9.96
C ASP A 13 -21.17 25.15 -10.00
N SER A 14 -20.19 25.41 -10.86
CA SER A 14 -19.66 26.75 -11.11
C SER A 14 -19.94 27.11 -12.57
N ASN A 15 -20.36 28.34 -12.82
CA ASN A 15 -20.60 28.88 -14.17
C ASN A 15 -19.30 29.12 -14.97
N TYR A 16 -18.16 28.60 -14.51
CA TYR A 16 -16.88 28.59 -15.21
C TYR A 16 -16.57 27.17 -15.70
N ALA A 17 -15.99 27.05 -16.89
CA ALA A 17 -15.74 25.79 -17.59
C ALA A 17 -14.70 24.85 -16.91
N GLU A 18 -14.32 25.11 -15.66
CA GLU A 18 -13.35 24.33 -14.90
C GLU A 18 -14.03 23.61 -13.71
N LEU A 19 -13.72 22.33 -13.52
CA LEU A 19 -14.21 21.51 -12.42
C LEU A 19 -13.70 22.06 -11.08
N VAL A 20 -14.60 22.40 -10.15
CA VAL A 20 -14.24 22.87 -8.80
C VAL A 20 -14.63 21.84 -7.76
N LEU A 21 -13.65 21.41 -6.96
CA LEU A 21 -13.82 20.45 -5.88
C LEU A 21 -13.51 21.10 -4.52
N ASP A 22 -14.44 20.98 -3.57
CA ASP A 22 -14.26 21.47 -2.21
C ASP A 22 -13.58 20.41 -1.32
N VAL A 23 -12.47 20.78 -0.67
CA VAL A 23 -11.73 19.96 0.29
C VAL A 23 -12.27 20.12 1.71
N GLY A 24 -12.98 21.21 1.99
CA GLY A 24 -13.42 21.64 3.30
C GLY A 24 -12.38 22.45 4.07
N LYS A 25 -12.53 22.46 5.40
CA LYS A 25 -11.65 23.19 6.30
C LYS A 25 -10.32 22.47 6.50
N VAL A 26 -9.22 23.18 6.30
CA VAL A 26 -7.86 22.66 6.48
C VAL A 26 -7.01 23.66 7.25
N THR A 27 -6.29 23.16 8.24
CA THR A 27 -5.23 23.91 8.91
C THR A 27 -4.01 23.98 7.98
N LEU A 28 -3.58 25.19 7.60
CA LEU A 28 -2.43 25.43 6.73
C LEU A 28 -1.24 26.00 7.51
N GLY A 29 -0.05 25.81 6.94
CA GLY A 29 1.20 26.35 7.43
C GLY A 29 1.95 25.37 8.34
N GLU A 30 3.25 25.22 8.09
CA GLU A 30 4.07 24.14 8.67
C GLU A 30 4.07 24.15 10.21
N LYS A 31 4.21 25.35 10.79
CA LYS A 31 4.22 25.52 12.25
C LYS A 31 2.89 25.15 12.89
N LYS A 32 1.77 25.50 12.26
CA LYS A 32 0.41 25.21 12.77
C LYS A 32 0.08 23.73 12.59
N ARG A 33 0.39 23.15 11.43
CA ARG A 33 0.20 21.71 11.15
C ARG A 33 1.03 20.81 12.08
N LYS A 34 2.27 21.19 12.41
CA LYS A 34 3.06 20.48 13.44
C LYS A 34 2.48 20.56 14.85
N LYS A 35 1.79 21.67 15.18
CA LYS A 35 1.16 21.92 16.49
C LYS A 35 -0.25 21.32 16.62
N MET A 36 -0.80 20.73 15.55
CA MET A 36 -2.10 20.05 15.63
C MET A 36 -2.04 18.92 16.65
N ARG A 37 -2.86 19.02 17.71
CA ARG A 37 -2.98 17.98 18.75
C ARG A 37 -3.60 16.70 18.19
N ASP A 38 -4.55 16.85 17.26
CA ASP A 38 -5.20 15.73 16.61
C ASP A 38 -4.43 15.31 15.34
N SER A 39 -3.58 14.29 15.50
CA SER A 39 -2.82 13.70 14.39
C SER A 39 -3.70 12.98 13.36
N GLN A 40 -4.88 12.49 13.75
CA GLN A 40 -5.81 11.82 12.85
C GLN A 40 -6.51 12.83 11.97
N LEU A 41 -6.94 13.97 12.54
CA LEU A 41 -7.49 15.09 11.76
C LEU A 41 -6.46 15.61 10.76
N ARG A 42 -5.18 15.77 11.17
CA ARG A 42 -4.11 16.21 10.25
C ARG A 42 -3.96 15.28 9.06
N LYS A 43 -3.92 13.96 9.31
CA LYS A 43 -3.88 12.92 8.26
C LYS A 43 -5.12 12.98 7.37
N LYS A 44 -6.31 13.11 7.96
CA LYS A 44 -7.57 13.18 7.22
C LYS A 44 -7.64 14.40 6.29
N GLN A 45 -7.19 15.56 6.74
CA GLN A 45 -7.10 16.76 5.92
C GLN A 45 -6.16 16.54 4.72
N ASN A 46 -5.00 15.92 4.94
CA ASN A 46 -4.06 15.59 3.87
C ASN A 46 -4.65 14.57 2.87
N GLU A 47 -5.29 13.51 3.36
CA GLU A 47 -5.96 12.52 2.52
C GLU A 47 -7.09 13.12 1.67
N ASN A 48 -7.89 14.02 2.25
CA ASN A 48 -8.97 14.69 1.52
C ASN A 48 -8.40 15.58 0.42
N LEU A 49 -7.35 16.36 0.71
CA LEU A 49 -6.65 17.15 -0.30
C LEU A 49 -6.09 16.25 -1.41
N SER A 50 -5.43 15.17 -1.02
CA SER A 50 -4.82 14.23 -1.95
C SER A 50 -5.84 13.59 -2.90
N LYS A 51 -7.00 13.18 -2.37
CA LYS A 51 -8.12 12.64 -3.15
C LYS A 51 -8.71 13.70 -4.10
N CYS A 52 -8.83 14.94 -3.65
CA CYS A 52 -9.32 16.04 -4.48
C CYS A 52 -8.37 16.26 -5.68
N VAL A 53 -7.08 16.44 -5.41
CA VAL A 53 -6.07 16.74 -6.44
C VAL A 53 -5.91 15.58 -7.42
N ILE A 54 -5.86 14.33 -6.96
CA ILE A 54 -5.75 13.18 -7.87
C ILE A 54 -6.98 13.03 -8.78
N THR A 55 -8.16 13.41 -8.27
CA THR A 55 -9.39 13.42 -9.06
C THR A 55 -9.30 14.46 -10.17
N LEU A 56 -8.88 15.69 -9.86
CA LEU A 56 -8.69 16.75 -10.86
C LEU A 56 -7.63 16.37 -11.91
N LEU A 57 -6.48 15.85 -11.49
CA LEU A 57 -5.43 15.36 -12.39
C LEU A 57 -5.99 14.39 -13.43
N ASN A 58 -6.79 13.41 -13.00
CA ASN A 58 -7.35 12.37 -13.85
C ASN A 58 -8.64 12.77 -14.60
N SER A 59 -9.17 13.97 -14.39
CA SER A 59 -10.48 14.40 -14.93
C SER A 59 -10.42 15.66 -15.79
N GLY A 60 -9.24 15.99 -16.34
CA GLY A 60 -9.07 17.16 -17.22
C GLY A 60 -8.57 18.42 -16.52
N GLY A 61 -8.25 18.36 -15.23
CA GLY A 61 -7.83 19.50 -14.43
C GLY A 61 -9.01 20.23 -13.75
N GLY A 62 -8.72 21.40 -13.18
CA GLY A 62 -9.70 22.24 -12.49
C GLY A 62 -9.10 22.91 -11.25
N MET A 63 -9.93 23.16 -10.24
CA MET A 63 -9.53 23.86 -9.02
C MET A 63 -9.96 23.11 -7.76
N SER A 64 -9.00 22.92 -6.84
CA SER A 64 -9.25 22.46 -5.48
C SER A 64 -9.41 23.66 -4.56
N LYS A 65 -10.57 23.78 -3.92
CA LYS A 65 -10.91 24.88 -3.00
C LYS A 65 -10.81 24.42 -1.56
N ILE A 66 -10.06 25.16 -0.75
CA ILE A 66 -9.79 24.86 0.66
C ILE A 66 -10.23 26.05 1.51
N GLU A 67 -11.04 25.83 2.55
CA GLU A 67 -11.33 26.85 3.56
C GLU A 67 -10.22 26.84 4.63
N ILE A 68 -9.57 27.98 4.84
CA ILE A 68 -8.46 28.10 5.79
C ILE A 68 -9.04 28.09 7.21
N GLU A 69 -8.63 27.09 7.99
CA GLU A 69 -9.17 26.88 9.35
C GLU A 69 -8.51 27.78 10.40
N ASN A 70 -7.18 27.96 10.32
CA ASN A 70 -6.44 28.71 11.32
C ASN A 70 -6.38 30.20 10.98
N GLU A 71 -6.72 31.03 11.97
CA GLU A 71 -6.58 32.48 11.93
C GLU A 71 -5.10 32.89 11.74
N ASP A 72 -4.90 34.10 11.21
CA ASP A 72 -3.60 34.73 10.92
C ASP A 72 -2.69 34.02 9.92
N TYR A 73 -3.22 33.09 9.14
CA TYR A 73 -2.45 32.38 8.11
C TYR A 73 -1.91 33.32 7.01
N SER A 74 -0.60 33.23 6.74
CA SER A 74 0.07 33.92 5.63
C SER A 74 0.84 32.91 4.76
N TYR A 75 0.41 32.75 3.50
CA TYR A 75 1.03 31.79 2.58
C TYR A 75 2.54 32.03 2.38
N GLU A 76 2.94 33.30 2.20
CA GLU A 76 4.35 33.68 1.98
C GLU A 76 5.26 33.36 3.18
N LYS A 77 4.71 33.39 4.41
CA LYS A 77 5.47 33.18 5.65
C LYS A 77 5.39 31.74 6.17
N ASP A 78 4.24 31.10 5.99
CA ASP A 78 3.89 29.85 6.65
C ASP A 78 3.95 28.63 5.71
N GLY A 79 3.91 28.84 4.38
CA GLY A 79 3.73 27.78 3.39
C GLY A 79 2.36 27.10 3.51
N ILE A 80 2.17 25.93 2.90
CA ILE A 80 0.95 25.13 3.14
C ILE A 80 1.18 24.05 4.21
N GLY A 81 2.44 23.66 4.40
CA GLY A 81 2.88 22.65 5.35
C GLY A 81 3.48 21.43 4.66
N LEU A 82 4.58 20.95 5.20
CA LEU A 82 5.46 19.98 4.53
C LEU A 82 4.77 18.65 4.26
N ASP A 83 3.84 18.20 5.11
CA ASP A 83 3.11 16.96 4.88
C ASP A 83 2.16 17.06 3.68
N LEU A 84 1.56 18.23 3.44
CA LEU A 84 0.76 18.49 2.24
C LEU A 84 1.66 18.64 1.00
N GLU A 85 2.77 19.36 1.13
CA GLU A 85 3.74 19.57 0.04
C GLU A 85 4.34 18.25 -0.44
N HIS A 86 4.79 17.38 0.48
CA HIS A 86 5.29 16.05 0.13
C HIS A 86 4.23 15.21 -0.58
N SER A 87 2.99 15.24 -0.08
CA SER A 87 1.91 14.46 -0.71
C SER A 87 1.65 14.94 -2.14
N LEU A 88 1.60 16.25 -2.38
CA LEU A 88 1.47 16.81 -3.73
C LEU A 88 2.68 16.47 -4.61
N ALA A 89 3.88 16.55 -4.07
CA ALA A 89 5.12 16.20 -4.79
C ALA A 89 5.17 14.72 -5.17
N ASP A 90 4.61 13.83 -4.36
CA ASP A 90 4.56 12.39 -4.65
C ASP A 90 3.59 12.06 -5.80
N MET A 91 2.62 12.93 -6.10
CA MET A 91 1.62 12.71 -7.16
C MET A 91 2.13 13.04 -8.58
N VAL A 92 3.10 13.96 -8.69
CA VAL A 92 3.53 14.51 -9.99
C VAL A 92 5.05 14.66 -10.05
N PRO A 93 5.69 14.47 -11.23
CA PRO A 93 7.13 14.57 -11.32
C PRO A 93 7.68 15.98 -11.11
N ILE A 94 6.87 17.01 -11.39
CA ILE A 94 7.26 18.43 -11.30
C ILE A 94 6.05 19.24 -10.81
N VAL A 95 6.03 19.61 -9.53
CA VAL A 95 4.91 20.30 -8.86
C VAL A 95 4.43 21.54 -9.62
N HIS A 96 5.31 22.51 -9.89
CA HIS A 96 4.95 23.78 -10.53
C HIS A 96 4.46 23.64 -11.99
N LYS A 97 4.69 22.48 -12.61
CA LYS A 97 4.13 22.21 -13.95
C LYS A 97 2.64 21.91 -13.85
N TYR A 98 2.18 21.27 -12.77
CA TYR A 98 0.81 20.79 -12.62
C TYR A 98 -0.03 21.62 -11.65
N PHE A 99 0.60 22.29 -10.69
CA PHE A 99 -0.10 22.97 -9.62
C PHE A 99 0.30 24.45 -9.55
N ASP A 100 -0.71 25.32 -9.52
CA ASP A 100 -0.57 26.74 -9.22
C ASP A 100 -1.35 27.06 -7.93
N PHE A 101 -0.76 27.86 -7.04
CA PHE A 101 -1.25 28.08 -5.69
C PHE A 101 -1.68 29.54 -5.50
N MET A 102 -2.84 29.78 -4.90
CA MET A 102 -3.35 31.13 -4.66
C MET A 102 -4.13 31.21 -3.35
N LYS A 103 -3.82 32.20 -2.51
CA LYS A 103 -4.67 32.58 -1.37
C LYS A 103 -5.68 33.64 -1.83
N GLN A 104 -6.96 33.41 -1.58
CA GLN A 104 -8.04 34.36 -1.88
C GLN A 104 -8.96 34.51 -0.65
N GLY A 105 -8.78 35.62 0.09
CA GLY A 105 -9.54 35.86 1.32
C GLY A 105 -9.33 34.74 2.35
N LYS A 106 -10.42 34.08 2.75
CA LYS A 106 -10.44 32.92 3.65
C LYS A 106 -10.20 31.57 2.96
N TYR A 107 -10.00 31.56 1.65
CA TYR A 107 -9.78 30.35 0.87
C TYR A 107 -8.34 30.25 0.40
N PHE A 108 -7.87 29.01 0.27
CA PHE A 108 -6.66 28.65 -0.44
C PHE A 108 -7.06 27.78 -1.64
N LEU A 109 -6.59 28.16 -2.81
CA LEU A 109 -6.95 27.58 -4.09
C LEU A 109 -5.71 26.91 -4.68
N ILE A 110 -5.91 25.69 -5.17
CA ILE A 110 -4.90 24.95 -5.92
C ILE A 110 -5.48 24.70 -7.31
N PHE A 111 -4.95 25.38 -8.32
CA PHE A 111 -5.28 25.11 -9.71
C PHE A 111 -4.49 23.89 -10.16
N VAL A 112 -5.18 22.89 -10.68
CA VAL A 112 -4.64 21.59 -11.05
C VAL A 112 -4.79 21.44 -12.55
N LYS A 113 -3.67 21.33 -13.26
CA LYS A 113 -3.67 21.03 -14.69
C LYS A 113 -3.96 19.54 -14.92
N SER A 114 -4.58 19.22 -16.05
CA SER A 114 -4.82 17.83 -16.44
C SER A 114 -3.53 17.02 -16.46
N TRP A 115 -3.61 15.77 -16.01
CA TRP A 115 -2.53 14.81 -16.13
C TRP A 115 -2.23 14.53 -17.61
N SER A 116 -1.06 14.98 -18.04
CA SER A 116 -0.50 14.70 -19.35
C SER A 116 0.92 14.16 -19.15
N SER A 117 1.01 12.87 -18.84
CA SER A 117 2.31 12.25 -18.61
C SER A 117 3.11 12.20 -19.89
N LYS A 118 4.38 12.62 -19.81
CA LYS A 118 5.38 12.28 -20.83
C LYS A 118 5.89 10.85 -20.68
N ILE A 119 5.52 10.14 -19.61
CA ILE A 119 5.94 8.76 -19.36
C ILE A 119 5.11 7.83 -20.27
N PRO A 120 5.75 7.08 -21.20
CA PRO A 120 5.04 6.24 -22.15
C PRO A 120 4.14 5.18 -21.48
N GLY A 121 2.83 5.29 -21.71
CA GLY A 121 1.82 4.36 -21.20
C GLY A 121 1.25 4.71 -19.83
N MET A 122 1.75 5.75 -19.15
CA MET A 122 1.19 6.23 -17.88
C MET A 122 -0.02 7.13 -18.12
N LYS A 123 -1.21 6.52 -18.26
CA LYS A 123 -2.43 7.24 -18.61
C LYS A 123 -3.11 7.95 -17.45
N ILE A 124 -2.84 7.54 -16.21
CA ILE A 124 -3.46 8.08 -15.00
C ILE A 124 -2.40 8.40 -13.95
N ALA A 125 -2.67 9.39 -13.12
CA ALA A 125 -1.97 9.61 -11.86
C ALA A 125 -2.61 8.73 -10.77
N THR A 126 -1.81 8.27 -9.80
CA THR A 126 -2.32 7.51 -8.65
C THR A 126 -1.66 7.96 -7.34
N LEU A 127 -2.41 7.90 -6.23
CA LEU A 127 -1.87 8.10 -4.88
C LEU A 127 -1.09 6.86 -4.41
N SER A 128 -1.57 5.67 -4.78
CA SER A 128 -0.96 4.38 -4.46
C SER A 128 -1.46 3.35 -5.45
N SER A 129 -0.57 2.51 -5.97
CA SER A 129 -0.99 1.38 -6.79
C SER A 129 -1.69 0.29 -5.96
N ASN A 130 -1.38 0.21 -4.66
CA ASN A 130 -1.71 -0.92 -3.77
C ASN A 130 -1.32 -2.29 -4.33
N LEU A 131 -0.40 -2.32 -5.30
CA LEU A 131 0.29 -3.52 -5.75
C LEU A 131 1.56 -3.63 -4.94
N TYR A 132 1.72 -4.72 -4.20
CA TYR A 132 2.89 -4.95 -3.36
C TYR A 132 3.80 -5.97 -4.02
N LYS A 133 5.10 -5.89 -3.70
CA LYS A 133 6.10 -6.91 -4.02
C LYS A 133 7.00 -7.17 -2.82
N ARG A 134 7.58 -8.36 -2.82
CA ARG A 134 8.75 -8.70 -2.00
C ARG A 134 10.01 -8.20 -2.70
N ASP A 135 10.75 -7.33 -2.03
CA ASP A 135 12.12 -6.99 -2.42
C ASP A 135 13.05 -7.46 -1.30
N ILE A 136 13.66 -8.62 -1.50
CA ILE A 136 14.54 -9.29 -0.52
C ILE A 136 13.74 -9.51 0.78
N THR A 137 14.06 -8.83 1.87
CA THR A 137 13.39 -8.99 3.16
C THR A 137 12.21 -8.04 3.35
N SER A 138 11.96 -7.11 2.43
CA SER A 138 10.97 -6.04 2.62
C SER A 138 9.71 -6.20 1.76
N VAL A 139 8.56 -5.82 2.32
CA VAL A 139 7.30 -5.68 1.58
C VAL A 139 7.15 -4.23 1.16
N ASN A 140 7.20 -3.97 -0.15
CA ASN A 140 7.13 -2.63 -0.70
C ASN A 140 5.91 -2.47 -1.60
N VAL A 141 5.23 -1.33 -1.50
CA VAL A 141 4.26 -0.91 -2.51
C VAL A 141 5.01 -0.50 -3.78
N MET A 142 4.53 -0.98 -4.93
CA MET A 142 5.04 -0.55 -6.22
C MET A 142 4.61 0.89 -6.48
N ASN A 143 5.56 1.81 -6.67
CA ASN A 143 5.22 3.14 -7.16
C ASN A 143 4.58 3.07 -8.55
N ALA A 144 4.02 4.17 -9.05
CA ALA A 144 3.26 4.18 -10.31
C ALA A 144 4.06 3.59 -11.48
N THR A 145 5.33 3.98 -11.65
CA THR A 145 6.19 3.51 -12.74
C THR A 145 6.43 2.01 -12.66
N VAL A 146 6.86 1.52 -11.49
CA VAL A 146 7.12 0.09 -11.26
C VAL A 146 5.84 -0.73 -11.41
N ALA A 147 4.70 -0.22 -10.96
CA ALA A 147 3.40 -0.86 -11.12
C ALA A 147 3.01 -0.96 -12.60
N LEU A 148 3.22 0.09 -13.39
CA LEU A 148 2.94 0.06 -14.83
C LEU A 148 3.80 -0.95 -15.57
N GLU A 149 5.10 -1.00 -15.27
CA GLU A 149 6.03 -1.99 -15.83
C GLU A 149 5.60 -3.40 -15.46
N PHE A 150 5.32 -3.66 -14.18
CA PHE A 150 4.81 -4.93 -13.70
C PHE A 150 3.55 -5.38 -14.43
N LEU A 151 2.57 -4.48 -14.61
CA LEU A 151 1.33 -4.80 -15.33
C LEU A 151 1.57 -5.10 -16.81
N LYS A 152 2.47 -4.37 -17.49
CA LYS A 152 2.87 -4.68 -18.87
C LYS A 152 3.52 -6.05 -18.98
N ASP A 153 4.44 -6.36 -18.07
CA ASP A 153 5.13 -7.65 -18.02
C ASP A 153 4.14 -8.80 -17.80
N ARG A 154 3.09 -8.61 -16.98
CA ARG A 154 2.00 -9.59 -16.78
C ARG A 154 1.15 -9.80 -18.03
N VAL A 155 0.94 -8.76 -18.84
CA VAL A 155 0.24 -8.87 -20.13
C VAL A 155 1.11 -9.62 -21.15
N GLU A 156 2.38 -9.28 -21.28
CA GLU A 156 3.29 -9.92 -22.24
C GLU A 156 3.58 -11.38 -21.87
N THR A 157 3.76 -11.67 -20.58
CA THR A 157 3.98 -13.06 -20.12
C THR A 157 2.74 -13.92 -20.30
N ARG A 158 1.52 -13.35 -20.31
CA ARG A 158 0.29 -14.08 -20.71
C ARG A 158 0.44 -14.66 -22.13
N GLU A 159 0.98 -13.88 -23.06
CA GLU A 159 1.21 -14.31 -24.45
C GLU A 159 2.33 -15.35 -24.54
N ARG A 160 3.36 -15.25 -23.68
CA ARG A 160 4.44 -16.25 -23.62
C ARG A 160 4.02 -17.56 -22.96
N PHE A 161 3.14 -17.55 -21.95
CA PHE A 161 2.59 -18.79 -21.39
C PHE A 161 1.68 -19.55 -22.38
N SER A 162 1.11 -18.87 -23.38
CA SER A 162 0.46 -19.52 -24.52
C SER A 162 1.42 -20.00 -25.62
N LEU A 163 2.69 -19.58 -25.62
CA LEU A 163 3.60 -19.84 -26.74
C LEU A 163 4.94 -20.49 -26.43
N MET A 164 5.46 -20.55 -25.20
CA MET A 164 6.60 -21.41 -24.89
C MET A 164 6.94 -21.48 -23.40
N SER A 165 6.81 -22.68 -22.84
CA SER A 165 7.75 -23.19 -21.84
C SER A 165 9.14 -23.23 -22.46
N LYS A 166 10.07 -22.34 -22.10
CA LYS A 166 11.52 -22.57 -22.19
C LYS A 166 12.31 -21.40 -21.60
N SER A 167 12.85 -21.68 -20.40
CA SER A 167 14.19 -21.31 -19.91
C SER A 167 14.80 -19.97 -20.35
N SER A 168 15.03 -19.08 -19.39
CA SER A 168 16.22 -18.21 -19.38
C SER A 168 17.17 -18.71 -18.30
N SER A 169 18.17 -19.47 -18.72
CA SER A 169 19.26 -19.99 -17.91
C SER A 169 20.32 -18.91 -17.66
N LYS A 170 20.27 -18.25 -16.50
CA LYS A 170 21.43 -17.63 -15.84
C LYS A 170 21.17 -17.69 -14.34
N ARG A 171 21.49 -18.84 -13.71
CA ARG A 171 21.40 -18.99 -12.26
C ARG A 171 22.49 -18.15 -11.60
N CYS A 172 22.11 -16.99 -11.07
CA CYS A 172 22.94 -16.21 -10.17
C CYS A 172 23.08 -16.96 -8.83
N ARG A 173 24.21 -16.77 -8.14
CA ARG A 173 24.49 -17.37 -6.82
C ARG A 173 23.39 -17.04 -5.79
N GLU A 174 22.81 -15.85 -5.89
CA GLU A 174 21.64 -15.38 -5.13
C GLU A 174 20.40 -16.29 -5.30
N GLU A 175 20.14 -16.82 -6.50
CA GLU A 175 19.02 -17.75 -6.71
C GLU A 175 19.21 -19.08 -5.97
N THR A 176 20.45 -19.46 -5.64
CA THR A 176 20.75 -20.73 -4.97
C THR A 176 20.50 -20.62 -3.46
N GLU A 177 20.93 -19.53 -2.82
CA GLU A 177 20.72 -19.28 -1.39
C GLU A 177 19.26 -18.97 -1.05
N GLU A 178 18.55 -18.21 -1.89
CA GLU A 178 17.12 -18.02 -1.66
C GLU A 178 16.32 -19.31 -1.90
N SER A 179 16.77 -20.17 -2.82
CA SER A 179 16.17 -21.50 -3.02
C SER A 179 16.37 -22.40 -1.80
N SER A 180 17.52 -22.35 -1.13
CA SER A 180 17.74 -23.10 0.11
C SER A 180 16.87 -22.58 1.25
N THR A 181 16.74 -21.26 1.39
CA THR A 181 15.88 -20.64 2.41
C THR A 181 14.42 -21.01 2.22
N LYS A 182 13.93 -21.02 0.97
CA LYS A 182 12.58 -21.48 0.64
C LYS A 182 12.35 -22.95 1.01
N ALA A 183 13.34 -23.82 0.78
CA ALA A 183 13.26 -25.22 1.17
C ALA A 183 13.16 -25.38 2.69
N LEU A 184 14.02 -24.69 3.45
CA LEU A 184 13.99 -24.69 4.92
C LEU A 184 12.65 -24.18 5.47
N ALA A 185 12.11 -23.11 4.89
CA ALA A 185 10.79 -22.60 5.25
C ALA A 185 9.66 -23.60 4.93
N SER A 186 9.74 -24.29 3.79
CA SER A 186 8.79 -25.34 3.43
C SER A 186 8.84 -26.51 4.41
N ASP A 187 10.03 -26.97 4.77
CA ASP A 187 10.22 -28.05 5.74
C ASP A 187 9.67 -27.64 7.11
N PHE A 188 9.95 -26.40 7.54
CA PHE A 188 9.41 -25.83 8.78
C PHE A 188 7.86 -25.77 8.76
N PHE A 189 7.27 -25.31 7.65
CA PHE A 189 5.81 -25.25 7.47
C PHE A 189 5.14 -26.63 7.45
N ASN A 190 5.90 -27.69 7.18
CA ASN A 190 5.41 -29.07 7.16
C ASN A 190 5.64 -29.83 8.47
N LYS A 191 6.28 -29.23 9.47
CA LYS A 191 6.35 -29.80 10.81
C LYS A 191 4.96 -29.94 11.43
N THR A 192 4.83 -30.89 12.34
CA THR A 192 3.58 -31.14 13.10
C THR A 192 3.52 -30.35 14.40
N GLN A 193 4.68 -30.18 15.06
CA GLN A 193 4.85 -29.45 16.31
C GLN A 193 6.21 -28.74 16.31
N LEU A 194 6.34 -27.71 17.13
CA LEU A 194 7.54 -26.91 17.31
C LEU A 194 7.92 -26.87 18.79
N GLY A 195 9.20 -26.71 19.10
CA GLY A 195 9.62 -26.44 20.47
C GLY A 195 9.56 -24.95 20.81
N TYR A 196 9.05 -24.59 21.99
CA TYR A 196 9.23 -23.22 22.49
C TYR A 196 10.73 -22.88 22.59
N ARG A 197 11.14 -21.73 22.01
CA ARG A 197 12.54 -21.31 21.83
C ARG A 197 13.40 -22.22 20.97
N GLU A 198 12.79 -23.08 20.16
CA GLU A 198 13.51 -23.77 19.09
C GLU A 198 14.17 -22.73 18.16
N LYS A 199 15.43 -22.96 17.83
CA LYS A 199 16.21 -22.06 16.97
C LYS A 199 15.78 -22.19 15.51
N LEU A 200 15.58 -21.06 14.85
CA LEU A 200 15.29 -21.00 13.43
C LEU A 200 16.57 -21.29 12.63
N THR A 201 16.41 -22.02 11.53
CA THR A 201 17.50 -22.32 10.58
C THR A 201 17.48 -21.41 9.35
N PHE A 202 16.57 -20.44 9.31
CA PHE A 202 16.37 -19.51 8.20
C PHE A 202 15.97 -18.12 8.70
N THR A 203 16.21 -17.11 7.87
CA THR A 203 15.87 -15.71 8.11
C THR A 203 14.79 -15.22 7.16
N GLU A 204 14.36 -13.95 7.31
CA GLU A 204 13.56 -13.29 6.28
C GLU A 204 14.29 -13.28 4.93
N SER A 205 13.52 -13.38 3.86
CA SER A 205 14.00 -13.42 2.47
C SER A 205 12.86 -13.14 1.51
N THR A 206 13.11 -13.14 0.20
CA THR A 206 12.06 -12.95 -0.82
C THR A 206 10.89 -13.92 -0.66
N TYR A 207 11.13 -15.11 -0.07
CA TYR A 207 10.13 -16.16 0.14
C TYR A 207 9.62 -16.28 1.58
N VAL A 208 10.18 -15.53 2.54
CA VAL A 208 9.89 -15.68 3.97
C VAL A 208 9.72 -14.32 4.63
N GLU A 209 8.59 -14.13 5.30
CA GLU A 209 8.33 -13.00 6.20
C GLU A 209 8.08 -13.53 7.62
N ILE A 210 8.72 -12.92 8.62
CA ILE A 210 8.64 -13.28 10.03
C ILE A 210 7.99 -12.15 10.82
N LYS A 211 7.02 -12.49 11.67
CA LYS A 211 6.33 -11.51 12.52
C LYS A 211 6.20 -12.01 13.95
N ASP A 212 6.84 -11.28 14.86
CA ASP A 212 6.71 -11.48 16.30
C ASP A 212 5.46 -10.74 16.80
N PHE A 213 4.36 -11.48 16.98
CA PHE A 213 3.11 -10.96 17.53
C PHE A 213 2.83 -11.54 18.92
N SER A 214 3.67 -11.19 19.90
CA SER A 214 3.52 -11.58 21.30
C SER A 214 2.40 -10.88 22.10
N THR A 215 1.42 -10.22 21.46
CA THR A 215 0.50 -9.28 22.16
C THR A 215 -0.99 -9.55 21.96
N GLN A 216 -1.83 -9.04 22.88
CA GLN A 216 -3.31 -9.12 22.87
C GLN A 216 -4.02 -8.55 21.62
N LYS A 217 -3.29 -7.88 20.71
CA LYS A 217 -3.84 -7.30 19.47
C LYS A 217 -3.54 -8.14 18.23
N LEU A 218 -3.23 -9.44 18.39
CA LEU A 218 -2.89 -10.36 17.30
C LEU A 218 -3.82 -10.25 16.08
N LEU A 219 -5.13 -10.38 16.31
CA LEU A 219 -6.12 -10.34 15.23
C LEU A 219 -6.10 -9.00 14.45
N GLN A 220 -5.92 -7.89 15.16
CA GLN A 220 -5.85 -6.57 14.54
C GLN A 220 -4.57 -6.42 13.72
N ARG A 221 -3.42 -6.86 14.24
CA ARG A 221 -2.15 -6.82 13.51
C ARG A 221 -2.19 -7.69 12.26
N ILE A 222 -2.78 -8.87 12.34
CA ILE A 222 -2.94 -9.76 11.18
C ILE A 222 -3.79 -9.08 10.09
N LYS A 223 -4.87 -8.38 10.46
CA LYS A 223 -5.67 -7.60 9.50
C LYS A 223 -4.88 -6.50 8.79
N GLU A 224 -3.92 -5.91 9.48
CA GLU A 224 -3.09 -4.82 8.94
C GLU A 224 -2.01 -5.36 7.98
N ILE A 225 -1.34 -6.45 8.35
CA ILE A 225 -0.19 -6.96 7.57
C ILE A 225 -0.57 -7.94 6.46
N LEU A 226 -1.67 -8.69 6.61
CA LEU A 226 -2.00 -9.81 5.73
C LEU A 226 -2.29 -9.37 4.29
N PRO A 227 -3.08 -8.32 4.02
CA PRO A 227 -3.30 -7.85 2.64
C PRO A 227 -2.01 -7.53 1.89
N GLN A 228 -1.08 -6.85 2.56
CA GLN A 228 0.18 -6.40 1.97
C GLN A 228 1.08 -7.59 1.68
N ASN A 229 1.23 -8.50 2.64
CA ASN A 229 2.06 -9.70 2.49
C ASN A 229 1.51 -10.66 1.43
N VAL A 230 0.20 -10.91 1.42
CA VAL A 230 -0.42 -11.80 0.43
C VAL A 230 -0.29 -11.22 -0.98
N SER A 231 -0.54 -9.91 -1.15
CA SER A 231 -0.31 -9.21 -2.42
C SER A 231 1.16 -9.31 -2.85
N ALA A 232 2.09 -9.05 -1.93
CA ALA A 232 3.53 -9.11 -2.19
C ALA A 232 4.01 -10.49 -2.66
N PHE A 233 3.65 -11.55 -1.94
CA PHE A 233 4.01 -12.91 -2.32
C PHE A 233 3.35 -13.34 -3.63
N ALA A 234 2.07 -13.03 -3.83
CA ALA A 234 1.36 -13.40 -5.06
C ALA A 234 1.95 -12.71 -6.30
N ASN A 235 2.43 -11.47 -6.16
CA ASN A 235 2.97 -10.69 -7.27
C ASN A 235 4.44 -11.00 -7.58
N THR A 236 5.18 -11.69 -6.71
CA THR A 236 6.58 -12.08 -6.98
C THR A 236 6.68 -13.55 -7.38
N ARG A 237 6.70 -14.49 -6.43
CA ARG A 237 6.97 -15.93 -6.65
C ARG A 237 6.36 -16.85 -5.57
N GLY A 238 5.39 -16.36 -4.81
CA GLY A 238 4.86 -17.01 -3.61
C GLY A 238 5.83 -16.95 -2.43
N GLY A 239 5.41 -17.49 -1.28
CA GLY A 239 6.24 -17.53 -0.08
C GLY A 239 5.45 -17.93 1.18
N TYR A 240 6.08 -17.74 2.33
CA TYR A 240 5.59 -18.10 3.65
C TYR A 240 5.57 -16.88 4.55
N LEU A 241 4.43 -16.66 5.23
CA LEU A 241 4.31 -15.70 6.31
C LEU A 241 4.23 -16.48 7.63
N PHE A 242 5.27 -16.35 8.46
CA PHE A 242 5.29 -16.97 9.78
C PHE A 242 4.97 -15.93 10.85
N ILE A 243 3.98 -16.25 11.69
CA ILE A 243 3.55 -15.42 12.80
C ILE A 243 3.84 -16.16 14.11
N GLY A 244 4.44 -15.45 15.07
CA GLY A 244 4.91 -16.03 16.34
C GLY A 244 6.37 -16.49 16.30
N LEU A 245 7.16 -16.01 15.34
CA LEU A 245 8.61 -16.21 15.30
C LEU A 245 9.31 -14.88 15.61
N SER A 246 10.43 -14.94 16.35
CA SER A 246 11.26 -13.77 16.64
C SER A 246 12.47 -13.74 15.72
N GLU A 247 12.53 -12.72 14.87
CA GLU A 247 13.70 -12.49 14.02
C GLU A 247 14.92 -12.05 14.85
N GLU A 248 14.73 -11.20 15.85
CA GLU A 248 15.82 -10.72 16.72
C GLU A 248 16.49 -11.89 17.47
N ARG A 249 15.70 -12.82 18.01
CA ARG A 249 16.20 -13.95 18.79
C ARG A 249 16.48 -15.20 17.95
N GLN A 250 16.03 -15.21 16.70
CA GLN A 250 16.03 -16.36 15.79
C GLN A 250 15.38 -17.59 16.45
N GLU A 251 14.19 -17.42 17.04
CA GLU A 251 13.53 -18.43 17.87
C GLU A 251 12.02 -18.50 17.65
N VAL A 252 11.43 -19.67 17.92
CA VAL A 252 9.98 -19.87 18.03
C VAL A 252 9.47 -19.30 19.35
N ILE A 253 8.51 -18.37 19.28
CA ILE A 253 7.90 -17.74 20.45
C ILE A 253 6.43 -18.18 20.63
N GLY A 254 5.67 -18.21 19.54
CA GLY A 254 4.24 -18.51 19.53
C GLY A 254 3.39 -17.42 20.18
N PHE A 255 2.15 -17.76 20.45
CA PHE A 255 1.21 -16.96 21.25
C PHE A 255 0.24 -17.91 21.94
N LYS A 256 -0.28 -17.49 23.11
CA LYS A 256 -1.32 -18.24 23.80
C LYS A 256 -2.65 -18.07 23.05
N ALA A 257 -3.31 -19.18 22.73
CA ALA A 257 -4.61 -19.19 22.08
C ALA A 257 -5.41 -20.42 22.51
N GLU A 258 -6.72 -20.25 22.66
CA GLU A 258 -7.65 -21.36 22.77
C GLU A 258 -8.10 -21.81 21.37
N LYS A 259 -8.71 -23.00 21.27
CA LYS A 259 -9.23 -23.51 19.98
C LYS A 259 -10.20 -22.53 19.30
N SER A 260 -11.04 -21.87 20.10
CA SER A 260 -11.99 -20.85 19.64
C SER A 260 -11.32 -19.62 19.02
N ASP A 261 -10.13 -19.24 19.52
CA ASP A 261 -9.32 -18.15 18.98
C ASP A 261 -8.72 -18.53 17.62
N LEU A 262 -8.25 -19.77 17.48
CA LEU A 262 -7.71 -20.28 16.21
C LEU A 262 -8.79 -20.31 15.12
N ASP A 263 -9.99 -20.83 15.44
CA ASP A 263 -11.13 -20.84 14.52
C ASP A 263 -11.53 -19.42 14.09
N LYS A 264 -11.49 -18.46 15.01
CA LYS A 264 -11.76 -17.05 14.72
C LYS A 264 -10.69 -16.45 13.83
N LEU A 265 -9.43 -16.80 14.07
CA LEU A 265 -8.30 -16.31 13.30
C LEU A 265 -8.34 -16.84 11.87
N GLU A 266 -8.59 -18.13 11.68
CA GLU A 266 -8.71 -18.76 10.37
C GLU A 266 -9.82 -18.11 9.52
N ARG A 267 -11.01 -17.93 10.09
CA ARG A 267 -12.13 -17.25 9.41
C ARG A 267 -11.78 -15.82 9.01
N GLU A 268 -11.05 -15.09 9.85
CA GLU A 268 -10.67 -13.71 9.53
C GLU A 268 -9.53 -13.65 8.51
N ILE A 269 -8.62 -14.63 8.47
CA ILE A 269 -7.61 -14.79 7.40
C ILE A 269 -8.31 -15.03 6.07
N GLU A 270 -9.23 -16.02 5.99
CA GLU A 270 -9.99 -16.34 4.78
C GLU A 270 -10.79 -15.13 4.28
N LYS A 271 -11.51 -14.46 5.19
CA LYS A 271 -12.28 -13.25 4.89
C LYS A 271 -11.40 -12.09 4.41
N CYS A 272 -10.18 -11.97 4.92
CA CYS A 272 -9.25 -10.94 4.51
C CYS A 272 -8.74 -11.21 3.09
N ILE A 273 -8.26 -12.43 2.82
CA ILE A 273 -7.71 -12.85 1.53
C ILE A 273 -8.80 -12.81 0.44
N SER A 274 -10.00 -13.31 0.73
CA SER A 274 -11.12 -13.31 -0.22
C SER A 274 -11.62 -11.92 -0.63
N LYS A 275 -11.31 -10.88 0.17
CA LYS A 275 -11.65 -9.48 -0.13
C LYS A 275 -10.57 -8.75 -0.91
N LEU A 276 -9.41 -9.36 -1.15
CA LEU A 276 -8.34 -8.71 -1.91
C LEU A 276 -8.79 -8.50 -3.36
N PRO A 277 -8.69 -7.27 -3.89
CA PRO A 277 -8.95 -7.02 -5.30
C PRO A 277 -7.92 -7.77 -6.16
N VAL A 278 -8.40 -8.58 -7.10
CA VAL A 278 -7.56 -9.29 -8.06
C VAL A 278 -8.00 -8.93 -9.47
N TYR A 279 -7.06 -8.47 -10.28
CA TYR A 279 -7.28 -8.25 -11.71
C TYR A 279 -6.62 -9.37 -12.50
N HIS A 280 -7.40 -9.99 -13.39
CA HIS A 280 -6.91 -11.07 -14.24
C HIS A 280 -6.69 -10.56 -15.66
N PHE A 281 -5.47 -10.76 -16.16
CA PHE A 281 -5.21 -10.65 -17.59
C PHE A 281 -5.60 -11.92 -18.34
N CYS A 282 -5.74 -13.08 -17.69
CA CYS A 282 -6.05 -14.37 -18.33
C CYS A 282 -7.56 -14.70 -18.36
N MET A 283 -7.94 -15.71 -19.15
CA MET A 283 -9.32 -16.21 -19.22
C MET A 283 -9.75 -16.93 -17.92
N GLU A 284 -8.83 -17.70 -17.34
CA GLU A 284 -9.07 -18.43 -16.10
C GLU A 284 -8.99 -17.50 -14.88
N LYS A 285 -10.15 -17.18 -14.29
CA LYS A 285 -10.24 -16.33 -13.11
C LYS A 285 -10.10 -17.14 -11.83
N LYS A 286 -8.86 -17.55 -11.52
CA LYS A 286 -8.54 -18.31 -10.29
C LYS A 286 -8.44 -17.38 -9.09
N LYS A 287 -8.90 -17.85 -7.92
CA LYS A 287 -8.68 -17.14 -6.65
C LYS A 287 -7.21 -17.24 -6.23
N ILE A 288 -6.80 -16.39 -5.29
CA ILE A 288 -5.49 -16.50 -4.63
C ILE A 288 -5.43 -17.86 -3.92
N ASN A 289 -4.45 -18.68 -4.29
CA ASN A 289 -4.19 -19.95 -3.64
C ASN A 289 -3.33 -19.73 -2.39
N TYR A 290 -3.78 -20.24 -1.25
CA TYR A 290 -3.05 -20.17 0.01
C TYR A 290 -3.36 -21.40 0.87
N LEU A 291 -2.47 -21.68 1.82
CA LEU A 291 -2.69 -22.67 2.87
C LEU A 291 -2.38 -22.03 4.22
N CYS A 292 -3.26 -22.21 5.19
CA CYS A 292 -3.09 -21.75 6.56
C CYS A 292 -2.87 -22.98 7.45
N LYS A 293 -1.89 -22.92 8.35
CA LYS A 293 -1.62 -23.95 9.35
C LYS A 293 -1.34 -23.29 10.69
N PHE A 294 -1.85 -23.90 11.75
CA PHE A 294 -1.47 -23.59 13.12
C PHE A 294 -0.56 -24.70 13.62
N LEU A 295 0.68 -24.34 13.97
CA LEU A 295 1.67 -25.26 14.50
C LEU A 295 1.67 -25.12 16.03
N GLU A 296 1.47 -26.23 16.73
CA GLU A 296 1.51 -26.26 18.20
C GLU A 296 2.95 -26.06 18.68
N VAL A 297 3.11 -25.26 19.74
CA VAL A 297 4.38 -24.86 20.37
C VAL A 297 4.34 -25.21 21.85
#